data_AF-K1R803-F1
#
_entry.id   AF-K1R803-F1
#
_cell.length_a   1.000
_cell.length_b   1.000
_cell.length_c   1.000
_cell.angle_alpha   90.00
_cell.angle_beta   90.00
_cell.angle_gamma   90.00
#
_symmetry.space_group_name_H-M   'P 1'
#
loop_
_entity.id
_entity.type
_entity.pdbx_description
1 polymer ?
#
loop_
_entity_poly.entity_id
_entity_poly.type
_entity_poly.pdbx_seq_one_letter_code
_entity_poly.pdbx_strand_id
1 'polypeptide(L)'
;MLAFFCAYLADNTIGFRVGGLSELQDATPKTQQLVDSVRDDIIGQLPLGYDREQPLKLKSISYREQIVAGFNYFIKIETGWNRYIHVIIYEDLRGKTVLTGIELQKSLSDPIEVFDTNVQDEIIGQLPLGYDREQPLQLTAVSYREQVVAGKNYFIKVETGFNRYIHVRIYKDLRGDASITSVQLEKTITDPIEYF
;
A
#
# COMPACT_ATOMS: atom_id res chain seq x y z
N MET A 1 52.65 -4.09 -28.77
CA MET A 1 51.68 -3.27 -29.54
C MET A 1 50.30 -3.66 -29.06
N LEU A 2 49.54 -2.69 -28.54
CA LEU A 2 48.42 -2.88 -27.60
C LEU A 2 47.27 -3.75 -28.13
N ALA A 3 46.73 -4.58 -27.24
CA ALA A 3 45.43 -5.23 -27.36
C ALA A 3 44.31 -4.21 -27.03
N PHE A 4 43.35 -4.06 -27.94
CA PHE A 4 42.10 -3.35 -27.68
C PHE A 4 41.14 -4.28 -26.93
N PHE A 5 41.06 -4.11 -25.60
CA PHE A 5 39.94 -4.60 -24.81
C PHE A 5 38.79 -3.58 -24.95
N CYS A 6 37.72 -3.99 -25.61
CA CYS A 6 36.48 -3.22 -25.67
C CYS A 6 35.74 -3.42 -24.35
N ALA A 7 35.87 -2.46 -23.43
CA ALA A 7 35.09 -2.45 -22.19
C ALA A 7 33.65 -2.03 -22.52
N TYR A 8 32.72 -2.98 -22.44
CA TYR A 8 31.29 -2.70 -22.39
C TYR A 8 30.99 -2.09 -21.02
N LEU A 9 30.90 -0.76 -20.96
CA LEU A 9 30.37 -0.07 -19.79
C LEU A 9 28.85 -0.33 -19.77
N ALA A 10 28.42 -1.25 -18.91
CA ALA A 10 27.02 -1.36 -18.55
C ALA A 10 26.63 -0.05 -17.85
N ASP A 11 25.77 0.71 -18.52
CA ASP A 11 25.13 1.91 -18.01
C ASP A 11 24.28 1.52 -16.80
N ASN A 12 24.81 1.74 -15.60
CA ASN A 12 24.18 1.41 -14.33
C ASN A 12 23.21 2.50 -13.86
N THR A 13 22.45 3.09 -14.79
CA THR A 13 21.24 3.84 -14.41
C THR A 13 20.13 2.83 -14.15
N ILE A 14 20.02 2.37 -12.89
CA ILE A 14 18.79 1.75 -12.38
C ILE A 14 17.73 2.84 -12.45
N GLY A 15 17.02 2.90 -13.56
CA GLY A 15 15.92 3.82 -13.77
C GLY A 15 14.76 3.41 -12.86
N PHE A 16 14.80 3.88 -11.62
CA PHE A 16 13.63 3.86 -10.73
C PHE A 16 12.53 4.70 -11.38
N ARG A 17 11.62 4.02 -12.10
CA ARG A 17 10.40 4.64 -12.60
C ARG A 17 9.51 4.88 -11.39
N VAL A 18 9.25 6.16 -11.10
CA VAL A 18 8.30 6.57 -10.07
C VAL A 18 6.96 5.88 -10.37
N GLY A 19 6.42 5.13 -9.39
CA GLY A 19 5.13 4.44 -9.47
C GLY A 19 5.13 2.96 -9.88
N GLY A 20 6.21 2.39 -10.42
CA GLY A 20 6.28 0.96 -10.77
C GLY A 20 6.83 0.07 -9.66
N LEU A 21 6.39 -1.19 -9.57
CA LEU A 21 7.03 -2.20 -8.70
C LEU A 21 8.44 -2.50 -9.20
N SER A 22 9.40 -2.61 -8.27
CA SER A 22 10.74 -3.12 -8.53
C SER A 22 10.72 -4.58 -9.02
N GLU A 23 11.86 -5.08 -9.46
CA GLU A 23 12.08 -6.52 -9.58
C GLU A 23 11.92 -7.22 -8.22
N LEU A 24 11.66 -8.53 -8.27
CA LEU A 24 11.58 -9.38 -7.07
C LEU A 24 12.97 -9.48 -6.41
N GLN A 25 13.01 -9.27 -5.10
CA GLN A 25 14.23 -9.31 -4.29
C GLN A 25 14.05 -10.27 -3.12
N ASP A 26 15.14 -10.93 -2.70
CA ASP A 26 15.15 -11.73 -1.47
C ASP A 26 15.01 -10.83 -0.24
N ALA A 27 14.34 -11.32 0.80
CA ALA A 27 14.16 -10.54 2.02
C ALA A 27 15.51 -10.23 2.70
N THR A 28 15.61 -9.00 3.21
CA THR A 28 16.79 -8.51 3.93
C THR A 28 16.48 -8.34 5.43
N PRO A 29 17.48 -8.09 6.29
CA PRO A 29 17.22 -7.70 7.68
C PRO A 29 16.31 -6.48 7.81
N LYS A 30 16.37 -5.51 6.89
CA LYS A 30 15.45 -4.37 6.86
C LYS A 30 14.00 -4.83 6.62
N THR A 31 13.79 -5.72 5.66
CA THR A 31 12.46 -6.26 5.35
C THR A 31 11.85 -6.97 6.57
N GLN A 32 12.67 -7.74 7.31
CA GLN A 32 12.22 -8.37 8.54
C GLN A 32 11.89 -7.34 9.64
N GLN A 33 12.68 -6.28 9.79
CA GLN A 33 12.39 -5.18 10.73
C GLN A 33 11.07 -4.47 10.40
N LEU A 34 10.77 -4.27 9.11
CA LEU A 34 9.48 -3.71 8.69
C LEU A 34 8.33 -4.62 9.15
N VAL A 35 8.43 -5.93 8.90
CA VAL A 35 7.44 -6.92 9.36
C VAL A 35 7.29 -6.92 10.87
N ASP A 36 8.40 -6.86 11.60
CA ASP A 36 8.39 -6.83 13.07
C ASP A 36 7.75 -5.55 13.62
N SER A 37 7.92 -4.40 12.93
CA SER A 37 7.37 -3.11 13.35
C SER A 37 5.84 -3.03 13.29
N VAL A 38 5.21 -3.79 12.39
CA VAL A 38 3.74 -3.85 12.22
C VAL A 38 3.17 -5.22 12.62
N ARG A 39 3.93 -5.98 13.41
CA ARG A 39 3.62 -7.36 13.78
C ARG A 39 2.22 -7.52 14.38
N ASP A 40 1.86 -6.66 15.31
CA ASP A 40 0.57 -6.76 16.00
C ASP A 40 -0.60 -6.47 15.06
N ASP A 41 -0.42 -5.54 14.11
CA ASP A 41 -1.41 -5.25 13.07
C ASP A 41 -1.61 -6.45 12.13
N ILE A 42 -0.52 -7.13 11.75
CA ILE A 42 -0.59 -8.35 10.93
C ILE A 42 -1.37 -9.42 11.69
N ILE A 43 -1.02 -9.67 12.95
CA ILE A 43 -1.68 -10.68 13.79
C ILE A 43 -3.16 -10.38 13.95
N GLY A 44 -3.53 -9.11 14.14
CA GLY A 44 -4.92 -8.68 14.27
C GLY A 44 -5.77 -8.95 13.02
N GLN A 45 -5.16 -9.07 11.84
CA GLN A 45 -5.85 -9.38 10.58
C GLN A 45 -5.80 -10.86 10.19
N LEU A 46 -5.07 -11.71 10.94
CA LEU A 46 -5.06 -13.15 10.70
C LEU A 46 -6.36 -13.81 11.19
N PRO A 47 -6.87 -14.85 10.48
CA PRO A 47 -8.03 -15.60 10.94
C PRO A 47 -7.81 -16.25 12.32
N LEU A 48 -8.88 -16.31 13.11
CA LEU A 48 -8.86 -16.95 14.43
C LEU A 48 -8.29 -18.37 14.35
N GLY A 49 -7.28 -18.64 15.18
CA GLY A 49 -6.64 -19.96 15.29
C GLY A 49 -5.38 -20.15 14.43
N TYR A 50 -4.91 -19.11 13.74
CA TYR A 50 -3.65 -19.16 12.98
C TYR A 50 -2.39 -19.47 13.82
N ASP A 51 -2.51 -19.35 15.14
CA ASP A 51 -1.47 -19.46 16.18
C ASP A 51 -1.62 -20.71 17.08
N ARG A 52 -2.65 -21.55 16.88
CA ARG A 52 -3.08 -22.54 17.89
C ARG A 52 -2.25 -23.82 17.97
N GLU A 53 -1.46 -24.15 16.95
CA GLU A 53 -0.80 -25.47 16.88
C GLU A 53 0.74 -25.39 16.93
N GLN A 54 1.34 -24.24 16.58
CA GLN A 54 2.76 -23.91 16.70
C GLN A 54 2.92 -22.38 16.77
N PRO A 55 4.05 -21.84 17.27
CA PRO A 55 4.25 -20.39 17.30
C PRO A 55 4.17 -19.81 15.89
N LEU A 56 3.27 -18.84 15.71
CA LEU A 56 3.18 -18.03 14.51
C LEU A 56 4.57 -17.47 14.18
N LYS A 57 5.06 -17.81 12.98
CA LYS A 57 6.26 -17.19 12.41
C LYS A 57 5.80 -16.00 11.58
N LEU A 58 6.58 -14.93 11.52
CA LEU A 58 6.38 -13.86 10.54
C LEU A 58 7.72 -13.63 9.85
N LYS A 59 8.17 -14.63 9.09
CA LYS A 59 9.47 -14.58 8.42
C LYS A 59 9.30 -13.97 7.04
N SER A 60 9.90 -12.82 6.79
CA SER A 60 9.97 -12.25 5.44
C SER A 60 10.81 -13.15 4.53
N ILE A 61 10.32 -13.45 3.32
CA ILE A 61 10.95 -14.37 2.36
C ILE A 61 11.47 -13.61 1.14
N SER A 62 10.63 -12.79 0.53
CA SER A 62 10.97 -11.97 -0.63
C SER A 62 10.11 -10.70 -0.62
N TYR A 63 10.53 -9.70 -1.37
CA TYR A 63 9.78 -8.45 -1.48
C TYR A 63 9.93 -7.80 -2.85
N ARG A 64 9.02 -6.87 -3.12
CA ARG A 64 9.13 -5.85 -4.16
C ARG A 64 8.91 -4.50 -3.51
N GLU A 65 9.48 -3.46 -4.09
CA GLU A 65 9.38 -2.09 -3.59
C GLU A 65 8.70 -1.22 -4.63
N GLN A 66 7.94 -0.23 -4.17
CA GLN A 66 7.40 0.83 -5.02
C GLN A 66 7.65 2.18 -4.34
N ILE A 67 8.21 3.11 -5.11
CA ILE A 67 8.42 4.50 -4.66
C ILE A 67 7.11 5.28 -4.81
N VAL A 68 6.68 5.90 -3.72
CA VAL A 68 5.50 6.78 -3.60
C VAL A 68 5.89 8.05 -2.84
N ALA A 69 5.00 8.64 -2.03
CA ALA A 69 5.33 9.66 -1.02
C ALA A 69 6.13 9.10 0.18
N GLY A 70 7.02 8.15 -0.08
CA GLY A 70 7.58 7.18 0.87
C GLY A 70 7.86 5.88 0.10
N PHE A 71 7.75 4.74 0.78
CA PHE A 71 8.01 3.44 0.19
C PHE A 71 6.90 2.46 0.53
N ASN A 72 6.34 1.80 -0.48
CA ASN A 72 5.52 0.61 -0.28
C ASN A 72 6.42 -0.63 -0.42
N TYR A 73 6.44 -1.48 0.59
CA TYR A 73 7.09 -2.79 0.55
C TYR A 73 6.04 -3.88 0.46
N PHE A 74 6.03 -4.57 -0.67
CA PHE A 74 5.18 -5.73 -0.90
C PHE A 74 5.96 -6.96 -0.49
N ILE A 75 5.66 -7.54 0.67
CA ILE A 75 6.49 -8.55 1.32
C ILE A 75 5.74 -9.88 1.38
N LYS A 76 6.37 -10.94 0.88
CA LYS A 76 5.93 -12.31 1.12
C LYS A 76 6.44 -12.78 2.47
N ILE A 77 5.54 -13.21 3.33
CA ILE A 77 5.83 -13.66 4.69
C ILE A 77 5.42 -15.12 4.85
N GLU A 78 6.32 -15.96 5.34
CA GLU A 78 5.99 -17.32 5.81
C GLU A 78 5.41 -17.25 7.22
N THR A 79 4.17 -17.73 7.36
CA THR A 79 3.45 -17.77 8.65
C THR A 79 3.62 -19.08 9.43
N GLY A 80 4.47 -19.97 8.92
CA GLY A 80 4.64 -21.35 9.37
C GLY A 80 3.75 -22.32 8.59
N TRP A 81 4.08 -23.62 8.67
CA TRP A 81 3.37 -24.70 7.98
C TRP A 81 3.32 -24.55 6.44
N ASN A 82 4.35 -23.95 5.85
CA ASN A 82 4.37 -23.63 4.41
C ASN A 82 3.16 -22.77 3.98
N ARG A 83 2.61 -21.98 4.90
CA ARG A 83 1.57 -20.98 4.63
C ARG A 83 2.22 -19.63 4.43
N TYR A 84 1.74 -18.88 3.45
CA TYR A 84 2.25 -17.56 3.16
C TYR A 84 1.13 -16.53 3.17
N ILE A 85 1.52 -15.30 3.47
CA ILE A 85 0.72 -14.10 3.27
C ILE A 85 1.56 -13.12 2.46
N HIS A 86 0.91 -12.28 1.68
CA HIS A 86 1.56 -11.09 1.14
C HIS A 86 1.07 -9.89 1.92
N VAL A 87 1.95 -8.98 2.29
CA VAL A 87 1.58 -7.74 2.97
C VAL A 87 2.11 -6.54 2.21
N ILE A 88 1.45 -5.40 2.41
CA ILE A 88 1.99 -4.10 2.01
C ILE A 88 2.29 -3.34 3.29
N ILE A 89 3.55 -2.93 3.44
CA ILE A 89 3.98 -2.06 4.52
C ILE A 89 4.41 -0.74 3.89
N TYR A 90 3.74 0.33 4.26
CA TYR A 90 4.16 1.69 3.92
C TYR A 90 5.18 2.19 4.94
N GLU A 91 6.28 2.77 4.47
CA GLU A 91 7.28 3.50 5.26
C GLU A 91 7.33 4.95 4.78
N ASP A 92 7.03 5.90 5.66
CA ASP A 92 7.18 7.32 5.35
C ASP A 92 8.67 7.75 5.31
N LEU A 93 8.94 8.95 4.82
CA LEU A 93 10.31 9.49 4.76
C LEU A 93 10.97 9.73 6.13
N ARG A 94 10.23 9.56 7.23
CA ARG A 94 10.71 9.66 8.62
C ARG A 94 10.89 8.27 9.27
N GLY A 95 10.61 7.18 8.54
CA GLY A 95 10.73 5.80 9.01
C GLY A 95 9.53 5.28 9.79
N LYS A 96 8.39 5.99 9.78
CA LYS A 96 7.15 5.47 10.38
C LYS A 96 6.56 4.40 9.46
N THR A 97 6.23 3.25 10.03
CA THR A 97 5.65 2.11 9.30
C THR A 97 4.16 1.93 9.58
N VAL A 98 3.41 1.49 8.57
CA VAL A 98 1.98 1.14 8.66
C VAL A 98 1.71 -0.09 7.80
N LEU A 99 0.98 -1.06 8.34
CA LEU A 99 0.43 -2.16 7.54
C LEU A 99 -0.75 -1.63 6.71
N THR A 100 -0.55 -1.49 5.42
CA THR A 100 -1.55 -0.96 4.48
C THR A 100 -2.31 -2.08 3.79
N GLY A 101 -1.71 -3.28 3.72
CA GLY A 101 -2.33 -4.38 3.02
C GLY A 101 -1.98 -5.78 3.47
N ILE A 102 -2.91 -6.72 3.27
CA ILE A 102 -2.71 -8.15 3.53
C ILE A 102 -3.54 -9.03 2.58
N GLU A 103 -2.88 -9.96 1.90
CA GLU A 103 -3.49 -11.10 1.24
C GLU A 103 -3.20 -12.37 2.04
N LEU A 104 -4.26 -13.11 2.36
CA LEU A 104 -4.18 -14.40 3.04
C LEU A 104 -4.04 -15.54 2.03
N GLN A 105 -3.71 -16.74 2.54
CA GLN A 105 -3.74 -18.00 1.78
C GLN A 105 -2.81 -18.01 0.55
N LYS A 106 -1.68 -17.31 0.63
CA LYS A 106 -0.67 -17.31 -0.43
C LYS A 106 0.25 -18.53 -0.31
N SER A 107 0.99 -18.79 -1.37
CA SER A 107 1.99 -19.84 -1.50
C SER A 107 3.39 -19.28 -1.74
N LEU A 108 4.42 -20.12 -1.59
CA LEU A 108 5.80 -19.75 -1.93
C LEU A 108 5.94 -19.38 -3.40
N SER A 109 5.17 -20.02 -4.29
CA SER A 109 5.21 -19.80 -5.74
C SER A 109 4.37 -18.61 -6.22
N ASP A 110 3.48 -18.07 -5.39
CA ASP A 110 2.61 -16.98 -5.84
C ASP A 110 3.42 -15.72 -6.13
N PRO A 111 3.21 -15.05 -7.27
CA PRO A 111 3.91 -13.80 -7.57
C PRO A 111 3.51 -12.70 -6.60
N ILE A 112 4.44 -11.80 -6.30
CA ILE A 112 4.14 -10.53 -5.63
C ILE A 112 3.67 -9.55 -6.70
N GLU A 113 2.38 -9.23 -6.67
CA GLU A 113 1.70 -8.28 -7.54
C GLU A 113 1.22 -7.08 -6.73
N VAL A 114 0.83 -6.01 -7.40
CA VAL A 114 0.10 -4.93 -6.72
C VAL A 114 -1.28 -5.46 -6.37
N PHE A 115 -1.67 -5.35 -5.10
CA PHE A 115 -3.01 -5.69 -4.64
C PHE A 115 -3.54 -4.55 -3.77
N ASP A 116 -4.77 -4.14 -4.00
CA ASP A 116 -5.36 -3.03 -3.27
C ASP A 116 -5.85 -3.54 -1.92
N THR A 117 -5.34 -2.94 -0.85
CA THR A 117 -5.92 -3.06 0.48
C THR A 117 -5.86 -1.70 1.16
N ASN A 118 -6.96 -1.37 1.83
CA ASN A 118 -7.29 -0.07 2.42
C ASN A 118 -7.37 1.11 1.44
N VAL A 119 -8.61 1.44 1.05
CA VAL A 119 -9.02 2.73 0.45
C VAL A 119 -8.30 3.93 1.09
N GLN A 120 -8.02 3.90 2.39
CA GLN A 120 -7.32 4.97 3.07
C GLN A 120 -5.92 5.25 2.51
N ASP A 121 -5.16 4.21 2.15
CA ASP A 121 -3.79 4.36 1.66
C ASP A 121 -3.75 4.79 0.20
N GLU A 122 -4.74 4.38 -0.58
CA GLU A 122 -4.93 4.89 -1.93
C GLU A 122 -5.34 6.38 -1.92
N ILE A 123 -6.14 6.81 -0.94
CA ILE A 123 -6.43 8.24 -0.73
C ILE A 123 -5.10 8.96 -0.46
N ILE A 124 -4.31 8.44 0.48
CA ILE A 124 -3.01 9.02 0.89
C ILE A 124 -2.06 9.12 -0.30
N GLY A 125 -1.98 8.09 -1.13
CA GLY A 125 -1.14 8.06 -2.33
C GLY A 125 -1.48 9.14 -3.37
N GLN A 126 -2.71 9.67 -3.35
CA GLN A 126 -3.13 10.76 -4.24
C GLN A 126 -2.99 12.16 -3.61
N LEU A 127 -2.57 12.27 -2.34
CA LEU A 127 -2.34 13.56 -1.70
C LEU A 127 -0.97 14.16 -2.08
N PRO A 128 -0.83 15.50 -2.16
CA PRO A 128 0.45 16.14 -2.43
C PRO A 128 1.52 15.80 -1.39
N LEU A 129 2.78 15.73 -1.82
CA LEU A 129 3.91 15.51 -0.92
C LEU A 129 3.92 16.54 0.21
N GLY A 130 3.81 16.04 1.44
CA GLY A 130 3.83 16.84 2.65
C GLY A 130 2.49 17.41 3.08
N TYR A 131 1.39 16.91 2.54
CA TYR A 131 0.03 17.19 3.01
C TYR A 131 -0.15 16.87 4.52
N ASP A 132 0.68 16.00 5.08
CA ASP A 132 0.72 15.58 6.49
C ASP A 132 1.86 16.22 7.31
N ARG A 133 2.71 17.08 6.69
CA ARG A 133 3.94 17.57 7.34
C ARG A 133 3.70 18.40 8.59
N GLU A 134 2.63 19.18 8.59
CA GLU A 134 2.31 20.09 9.69
C GLU A 134 1.41 19.43 10.74
N GLN A 135 0.59 18.47 10.31
CA GLN A 135 -0.50 17.92 11.11
C GLN A 135 -0.81 16.47 10.71
N PRO A 136 -1.00 15.56 11.69
CA PRO A 136 -1.26 14.15 11.42
C PRO A 136 -2.55 13.98 10.63
N LEU A 137 -2.48 13.19 9.56
CA LEU A 137 -3.63 12.85 8.73
C LEU A 137 -4.59 11.94 9.51
N GLN A 138 -5.87 12.32 9.52
CA GLN A 138 -6.96 11.48 10.02
C GLN A 138 -8.07 11.50 8.98
N LEU A 139 -8.36 10.35 8.36
CA LEU A 139 -9.39 10.24 7.32
C LEU A 139 -10.73 9.87 7.95
N THR A 140 -11.63 10.84 8.05
CA THR A 140 -13.00 10.65 8.56
C THR A 140 -13.99 10.92 7.44
N ALA A 141 -14.76 9.91 7.04
CA ALA A 141 -15.85 10.12 6.09
C ALA A 141 -16.96 10.96 6.75
N VAL A 142 -17.31 12.08 6.13
CA VAL A 142 -18.30 13.05 6.64
C VAL A 142 -19.66 12.80 6.03
N SER A 143 -19.69 12.61 4.72
CA SER A 143 -20.91 12.34 3.95
C SER A 143 -20.55 11.74 2.60
N TYR A 144 -21.54 11.13 1.94
CA TYR A 144 -21.34 10.56 0.61
C TYR A 144 -22.59 10.67 -0.26
N ARG A 145 -22.39 10.49 -1.57
CA ARG A 145 -23.43 10.23 -2.57
C ARG A 145 -23.04 8.99 -3.36
N GLU A 146 -24.03 8.25 -3.85
CA GLU A 146 -23.79 7.11 -4.73
C GLU A 146 -24.32 7.34 -6.14
N GLN A 147 -23.77 6.60 -7.08
CA GLN A 147 -24.24 6.50 -8.46
C GLN A 147 -24.15 5.04 -8.89
N VAL A 148 -25.26 4.51 -9.40
CA VAL A 148 -25.31 3.14 -9.95
C VAL A 148 -24.74 3.13 -11.36
N VAL A 149 -23.85 2.17 -11.63
CA VAL A 149 -23.24 1.89 -12.94
C VAL A 149 -23.20 0.36 -13.14
N ALA A 150 -22.26 -0.18 -13.91
CA ALA A 150 -21.94 -1.62 -13.88
C ALA A 150 -21.19 -2.02 -12.58
N GLY A 151 -21.77 -1.64 -11.44
CA GLY A 151 -21.11 -1.49 -10.14
C GLY A 151 -21.72 -0.29 -9.40
N LYS A 152 -20.96 0.32 -8.49
CA LYS A 152 -21.34 1.56 -7.80
C LYS A 152 -20.17 2.53 -7.74
N ASN A 153 -20.39 3.80 -8.08
CA ASN A 153 -19.49 4.87 -7.66
C ASN A 153 -19.98 5.45 -6.33
N TYR A 154 -19.05 5.72 -5.43
CA TYR A 154 -19.24 6.47 -4.20
C TYR A 154 -18.44 7.76 -4.28
N PHE A 155 -19.10 8.89 -4.05
CA PHE A 155 -18.48 10.21 -3.99
C PHE A 155 -18.54 10.65 -2.53
N ILE A 156 -17.40 10.69 -1.87
CA ILE A 156 -17.28 10.77 -0.41
C ILE A 156 -16.57 12.07 -0.06
N LYS A 157 -17.15 12.85 0.85
CA LYS A 157 -16.44 13.92 1.53
C LYS A 157 -15.67 13.33 2.70
N VAL A 158 -14.37 13.55 2.73
CA VAL A 158 -13.48 13.05 3.76
C VAL A 158 -12.82 14.24 4.45
N GLU A 159 -12.99 14.34 5.77
CA GLU A 159 -12.15 15.21 6.59
C GLU A 159 -10.79 14.55 6.74
N THR A 160 -9.72 15.32 6.56
CA THR A 160 -8.32 14.87 6.61
C THR A 160 -7.61 15.31 7.91
N GLY A 161 -8.39 15.79 8.88
CA GLY A 161 -7.97 16.40 10.12
C GLY A 161 -7.92 17.93 10.04
N PHE A 162 -8.14 18.58 11.19
CA PHE A 162 -8.06 20.03 11.36
C PHE A 162 -8.95 20.81 10.40
N ASN A 163 -10.19 20.36 10.19
CA ASN A 163 -11.18 21.04 9.34
C ASN A 163 -10.71 21.20 7.88
N ARG A 164 -9.83 20.30 7.39
CA ARG A 164 -9.41 20.19 5.98
C ARG A 164 -10.18 19.08 5.31
N TYR A 165 -10.73 19.32 4.12
CA TYR A 165 -11.55 18.33 3.42
C TYR A 165 -11.02 18.02 2.03
N ILE A 166 -11.29 16.79 1.59
CA ILE A 166 -11.13 16.32 0.22
C ILE A 166 -12.43 15.64 -0.22
N HIS A 167 -12.65 15.56 -1.52
CA HIS A 167 -13.67 14.67 -2.08
C HIS A 167 -12.99 13.49 -2.77
N VAL A 168 -13.46 12.28 -2.51
CA VAL A 168 -12.90 11.03 -3.04
C VAL A 168 -13.97 10.31 -3.84
N ARG A 169 -13.62 9.80 -5.02
CA ARG A 169 -14.48 8.89 -5.77
C ARG A 169 -13.93 7.48 -5.69
N ILE A 170 -14.75 6.56 -5.21
CA ILE A 170 -14.46 5.12 -5.15
C ILE A 170 -15.38 4.40 -6.12
N TYR A 171 -14.83 3.55 -6.97
CA TYR A 171 -15.61 2.60 -7.75
C TYR A 171 -15.60 1.25 -7.05
N LYS A 172 -16.78 0.66 -6.88
CA LYS A 172 -16.97 -0.70 -6.39
C LYS A 172 -17.59 -1.54 -7.48
N ASP A 173 -16.93 -2.62 -7.88
CA ASP A 173 -17.42 -3.50 -8.92
C ASP A 173 -18.54 -4.44 -8.40
N LEU A 174 -19.08 -5.28 -9.30
CA LEU A 174 -20.15 -6.23 -8.95
C LEU A 174 -19.66 -7.42 -8.10
N ARG A 175 -18.35 -7.64 -8.00
CA ARG A 175 -17.72 -8.70 -7.19
C ARG A 175 -17.46 -8.25 -5.76
N GLY A 176 -17.44 -6.94 -5.54
CA GLY A 176 -17.27 -6.31 -4.24
C GLY A 176 -15.92 -5.62 -4.05
N ASP A 177 -15.06 -5.67 -5.06
CA ASP A 177 -13.74 -5.04 -5.08
C ASP A 177 -13.90 -3.53 -5.25
N ALA A 178 -13.12 -2.74 -4.52
CA ALA A 178 -13.22 -1.28 -4.51
C ALA A 178 -11.87 -0.60 -4.72
N SER A 179 -11.85 0.44 -5.56
CA SER A 179 -10.66 1.25 -5.86
C SER A 179 -11.02 2.73 -6.00
N ILE A 180 -10.06 3.60 -5.71
CA ILE A 180 -10.22 5.04 -5.92
C ILE A 180 -10.00 5.36 -7.39
N THR A 181 -10.87 6.21 -7.88
CA THR A 181 -10.84 6.68 -9.27
C THR A 181 -10.47 8.15 -9.37
N SER A 182 -10.69 8.94 -8.30
CA SER A 182 -10.30 10.35 -8.26
C SER A 182 -10.26 10.91 -6.84
N VAL A 183 -9.35 11.85 -6.59
CA VAL A 183 -9.34 12.71 -5.39
C VAL A 183 -9.35 14.19 -5.80
N GLN A 184 -10.21 14.99 -5.19
CA GLN A 184 -10.21 16.45 -5.30
C GLN A 184 -9.77 17.07 -3.97
N LEU A 185 -8.76 17.93 -4.05
CA LEU A 185 -8.17 18.63 -2.91
C LEU A 185 -8.91 19.92 -2.58
N GLU A 186 -8.49 20.57 -1.48
CA GLU A 186 -8.88 21.93 -1.08
C GLU A 186 -10.40 22.13 -0.95
N LYS A 187 -11.09 21.10 -0.44
CA LYS A 187 -12.52 21.17 -0.18
C LYS A 187 -12.81 21.71 1.21
N THR A 188 -14.05 22.16 1.38
CA THR A 188 -14.60 22.65 2.63
C THR A 188 -15.76 21.79 3.13
N ILE A 189 -16.10 21.93 4.42
CA ILE A 189 -17.30 21.29 4.98
C ILE A 189 -18.58 21.72 4.26
N THR A 190 -18.62 22.93 3.70
CA THR A 190 -19.78 23.48 3.01
C THR A 190 -19.86 23.13 1.52
N ASP A 191 -18.78 22.63 0.91
CA ASP A 191 -18.79 22.32 -0.52
C ASP A 191 -19.74 21.15 -0.83
N PRO A 192 -20.60 21.25 -1.85
CA PRO A 192 -21.47 20.15 -2.22
C PRO A 192 -20.67 18.99 -2.84
N ILE A 193 -21.11 17.76 -2.60
CA ILE A 193 -20.57 16.59 -3.31
C ILE A 193 -21.17 16.56 -4.72
N GLU A 194 -20.33 16.81 -5.72
CA GLU A 194 -20.66 16.70 -7.15
C GLU A 194 -20.15 15.38 -7.74
N TYR A 195 -20.57 15.07 -8.98
CA TYR A 195 -20.03 13.93 -9.73
C TYR A 195 -18.76 14.36 -10.48
N PHE A 196 -17.65 13.68 -10.23
CA PHE A 196 -16.33 13.96 -10.82
C PHE A 196 -15.58 12.68 -11.19
#